data_AF-A0A1E4K7F5-F1
#
_entry.id   AF-A0A1E4K7F5-F1
#
_cell.length_a   1.000
_cell.length_b   1.000
_cell.length_c   1.000
_cell.angle_alpha   90.00
_cell.angle_beta   90.00
_cell.angle_gamma   90.00
#
_symmetry.space_group_name_H-M   'P 1'
#
loop_
_entity.id
_entity.type
_entity.pdbx_description
1 polymer ?
#
loop_
_entity_poly.entity_id
_entity_poly.type
_entity_poly.pdbx_seq_one_letter_code
_entity_poly.pdbx_strand_id
1 'polypeptide(L)'
;MTEQTFRRRLTRLAAWTLAPAAVVGLAAGAPAIAQASSTLAAVQAHLKSTSSMTADFVQTDRNGQRLSGALTLKRPGKIRFQYQKGVPMLIVGDGSALTMIDYEVKQVQRWPVKNSPLGALLDPDRDLSKYAKVLPTDSSDVLSVEVHDPKRPEYGTITMVFIRDAAAPAGLRLRGWVALDSQNNRTRIDLSNQKFNVAVADSAFRWTDPRPKKRGGR
;
A
#
# COMPACT_ATOMS: atom_id res chain seq x y z
N MET A 1 -9.38 101.90 -19.61
CA MET A 1 -10.51 101.90 -18.67
C MET A 1 -10.87 100.45 -18.41
N THR A 2 -10.72 99.84 -17.25
CA THR A 2 -10.36 100.31 -15.90
C THR A 2 -9.93 99.06 -15.12
N GLU A 3 -9.07 99.27 -14.14
CA GLU A 3 -8.46 98.32 -13.21
C GLU A 3 -9.49 97.48 -12.40
N GLN A 4 -9.09 96.30 -11.90
CA GLN A 4 -8.69 96.15 -10.48
C GLN A 4 -8.40 94.70 -10.07
N THR A 5 -7.18 94.55 -9.54
CA THR A 5 -6.63 93.62 -8.54
C THR A 5 -7.59 93.08 -7.46
N PHE A 6 -7.38 91.84 -6.98
CA PHE A 6 -6.64 91.53 -5.72
C PHE A 6 -6.74 90.05 -5.23
N ARG A 7 -5.57 89.42 -5.08
CA ARG A 7 -5.06 88.39 -4.13
C ARG A 7 -5.99 87.30 -3.53
N ARG A 8 -5.51 86.04 -3.54
CA ARG A 8 -4.82 85.40 -2.40
C ARG A 8 -4.22 84.02 -2.72
N ARG A 9 -3.21 83.70 -1.91
CA ARG A 9 -2.28 82.56 -1.86
C ARG A 9 -2.96 81.19 -1.69
N LEU A 10 -2.31 80.11 -2.16
CA LEU A 10 -1.66 79.09 -1.31
C LEU A 10 -1.23 77.85 -2.13
N THR A 11 0.06 77.55 -2.05
CA THR A 11 0.71 76.25 -2.30
C THR A 11 -0.02 75.08 -1.67
N ARG A 12 -0.08 73.93 -2.37
CA ARG A 12 -0.06 72.59 -1.77
C ARG A 12 0.46 71.55 -2.78
N LEU A 13 1.59 70.96 -2.41
CA LEU A 13 2.20 69.76 -2.99
C LEU A 13 1.18 68.61 -2.96
N ALA A 14 1.03 67.87 -4.05
CA ALA A 14 0.31 66.59 -4.06
C ALA A 14 1.34 65.47 -4.25
N ALA A 15 1.39 64.62 -3.22
CA ALA A 15 2.36 63.57 -3.00
C ALA A 15 2.22 62.39 -3.99
N TRP A 16 3.35 61.79 -4.32
CA TRP A 16 3.42 60.47 -4.95
C TRP A 16 2.95 59.41 -3.96
N THR A 17 1.83 58.76 -4.23
CA THR A 17 1.38 57.58 -3.49
C THR A 17 1.95 56.32 -4.16
N LEU A 18 2.94 55.72 -3.52
CA LEU A 18 3.36 54.34 -3.79
C LEU A 18 2.21 53.39 -3.43
N ALA A 19 1.66 52.70 -4.42
CA ALA A 19 0.71 51.60 -4.21
C ALA A 19 1.47 50.34 -3.74
N PRO A 20 1.03 49.64 -2.68
CA PRO A 20 1.60 48.36 -2.31
C PRO A 20 1.08 47.26 -3.26
N ALA A 21 2.00 46.60 -3.95
CA ALA A 21 1.72 45.38 -4.70
C ALA A 21 1.37 44.24 -3.72
N ALA A 22 0.13 43.79 -3.73
CA ALA A 22 -0.30 42.61 -2.99
C ALA A 22 0.28 41.35 -3.66
N VAL A 23 1.32 40.79 -3.07
CA VAL A 23 1.80 39.43 -3.37
C VAL A 23 0.83 38.45 -2.74
N VAL A 24 -0.16 37.97 -3.50
CA VAL A 24 -1.03 36.86 -3.07
C VAL A 24 -0.23 35.57 -3.22
N GLY A 25 0.30 35.08 -2.11
CA GLY A 25 1.14 33.89 -2.02
C GLY A 25 0.38 32.58 -2.27
N LEU A 26 0.96 31.73 -3.12
CA LEU A 26 0.60 30.33 -3.33
C LEU A 26 0.81 29.51 -2.04
N ALA A 27 -0.26 29.26 -1.28
CA ALA A 27 -0.21 28.44 -0.05
C ALA A 27 -1.11 27.18 -0.08
N ALA A 28 -1.53 26.71 -1.26
CA ALA A 28 -2.50 25.60 -1.38
C ALA A 28 -1.89 24.18 -1.30
N GLY A 29 -0.57 24.01 -1.15
CA GLY A 29 0.11 22.70 -1.19
C GLY A 29 0.45 22.04 0.15
N ALA A 30 0.59 22.81 1.23
CA ALA A 30 1.09 22.31 2.51
C ALA A 30 0.20 21.27 3.23
N PRO A 31 -1.14 21.44 3.33
CA PRO A 31 -1.97 20.49 4.10
C PRO A 31 -2.07 19.11 3.43
N ALA A 32 -2.05 19.04 2.10
CA ALA A 32 -2.14 17.77 1.37
C ALA A 32 -0.87 16.91 1.54
N ILE A 33 0.32 17.53 1.52
CA ILE A 33 1.60 16.83 1.67
C ILE A 33 1.78 16.32 3.12
N ALA A 34 1.38 17.13 4.11
CA ALA A 34 1.39 16.73 5.53
C ALA A 34 0.41 15.56 5.82
N GLN A 35 -0.75 15.55 5.17
CA GLN A 35 -1.73 14.47 5.31
C GLN A 35 -1.25 13.16 4.65
N ALA A 36 -0.61 13.24 3.47
CA ALA A 36 -0.07 12.06 2.80
C ALA A 36 1.08 11.42 3.59
N SER A 37 2.01 12.22 4.10
CA SER A 37 3.14 11.74 4.92
C SER A 37 2.69 11.08 6.22
N SER A 38 1.72 11.68 6.93
CA SER A 38 1.14 11.07 8.15
C SER A 38 0.39 9.76 7.87
N THR A 39 -0.31 9.67 6.73
CA THR A 39 -0.98 8.43 6.30
C THR A 39 0.02 7.30 6.02
N LEU A 40 1.09 7.59 5.28
CA LEU A 40 2.14 6.59 5.01
C LEU A 40 2.83 6.14 6.29
N ALA A 41 3.07 7.05 7.23
CA ALA A 41 3.63 6.71 8.54
C ALA A 41 2.71 5.77 9.34
N ALA A 42 1.39 6.01 9.34
CA ALA A 42 0.42 5.13 10.00
C ALA A 42 0.38 3.73 9.37
N VAL A 43 0.41 3.65 8.03
CA VAL A 43 0.48 2.37 7.30
C VAL A 43 1.78 1.63 7.62
N GLN A 44 2.93 2.32 7.60
CA GLN A 44 4.21 1.73 7.99
C GLN A 44 4.17 1.20 9.43
N ALA A 45 3.60 1.96 10.36
CA ALA A 45 3.45 1.57 11.76
C ALA A 45 2.54 0.35 11.90
N HIS A 46 1.41 0.29 11.19
CA HIS A 46 0.52 -0.87 11.16
C HIS A 46 1.25 -2.12 10.67
N LEU A 47 1.96 -2.00 9.53
CA LEU A 47 2.79 -3.07 9.03
C LEU A 47 3.76 -3.45 10.15
N LYS A 48 4.71 -2.61 10.56
CA LYS A 48 5.74 -2.94 11.57
C LYS A 48 5.20 -3.56 12.87
N SER A 49 4.06 -3.09 13.39
CA SER A 49 3.44 -3.61 14.63
C SER A 49 2.71 -4.95 14.48
N THR A 50 2.46 -5.40 13.26
CA THR A 50 1.87 -6.73 12.96
C THR A 50 2.96 -7.80 12.84
N SER A 51 3.30 -8.45 13.95
CA SER A 51 4.30 -9.52 14.00
C SER A 51 3.79 -10.83 13.41
N SER A 52 2.51 -11.12 13.59
CA SER A 52 1.81 -12.25 12.99
C SER A 52 0.36 -11.90 12.73
N MET A 53 -0.28 -12.60 11.80
CA MET A 53 -1.71 -12.44 11.54
C MET A 53 -2.28 -13.74 10.97
N THR A 54 -3.48 -14.12 11.42
CA THR A 54 -4.33 -15.07 10.70
C THR A 54 -5.57 -14.36 10.20
N ALA A 55 -6.07 -14.72 9.02
CA ALA A 55 -7.30 -14.17 8.47
C ALA A 55 -7.95 -15.18 7.54
N ASP A 56 -9.24 -15.01 7.27
CA ASP A 56 -9.84 -15.59 6.08
C ASP A 56 -9.57 -14.65 4.89
N PHE A 57 -9.47 -15.21 3.69
CA PHE A 57 -9.35 -14.41 2.47
C PHE A 57 -10.34 -14.84 1.40
N VAL A 58 -10.70 -13.90 0.54
CA VAL A 58 -11.29 -14.15 -0.77
C VAL A 58 -10.41 -13.52 -1.83
N GLN A 59 -9.91 -14.35 -2.73
CA GLN A 59 -9.22 -13.95 -3.94
C GLN A 59 -10.22 -13.80 -5.08
N THR A 60 -10.14 -12.71 -5.83
CA THR A 60 -10.81 -12.54 -7.12
C THR A 60 -9.76 -12.33 -8.19
N ASP A 61 -9.77 -13.17 -9.22
CA ASP A 61 -8.84 -13.08 -10.35
C ASP A 61 -9.33 -12.11 -11.44
N ARG A 62 -8.58 -12.00 -12.53
CA ARG A 62 -8.92 -11.13 -13.68
C ARG A 62 -10.22 -11.52 -14.39
N ASN A 63 -10.63 -12.78 -14.29
CA ASN A 63 -11.85 -13.31 -14.89
C ASN A 63 -13.06 -13.20 -13.93
N GLY A 64 -12.86 -12.64 -12.73
CA GLY A 64 -13.88 -12.57 -11.69
C GLY A 64 -14.07 -13.88 -10.92
N GLN A 65 -13.24 -14.91 -11.15
CA GLN A 65 -13.31 -16.15 -10.39
C GLN A 65 -12.91 -15.90 -8.94
N ARG A 66 -13.71 -16.45 -8.02
CA ARG A 66 -13.55 -16.25 -6.58
C ARG A 66 -13.12 -17.53 -5.89
N LEU A 67 -11.97 -17.48 -5.26
CA LEU A 67 -11.46 -18.54 -4.40
C LEU A 67 -11.32 -18.00 -2.98
N SER A 68 -11.55 -18.83 -1.98
CA SER A 68 -11.43 -18.47 -0.58
C SER A 68 -10.37 -19.30 0.14
N GLY A 69 -10.08 -18.95 1.38
CA GLY A 69 -9.14 -19.73 2.17
C GLY A 69 -8.71 -19.04 3.43
N ALA A 70 -7.62 -19.57 4.01
CA ALA A 70 -7.00 -19.03 5.20
C ALA A 70 -5.63 -18.42 4.85
N LEU A 71 -5.41 -17.21 5.34
CA LEU A 71 -4.15 -16.50 5.30
C LEU A 71 -3.45 -16.64 6.66
N THR A 72 -2.17 -16.99 6.64
CA THR A 72 -1.29 -16.91 7.81
C THR A 72 -0.06 -16.09 7.45
N LEU A 73 0.27 -15.10 8.26
CA LEU A 73 1.43 -14.23 8.11
C LEU A 73 2.25 -14.28 9.39
N LYS A 74 3.57 -14.30 9.24
CA LYS A 74 4.51 -14.18 10.35
C LYS A 74 5.77 -13.45 9.90
N ARG A 75 6.19 -12.47 10.68
CA ARG A 75 7.42 -11.73 10.43
C ARG A 75 8.66 -12.54 10.84
N PRO A 76 9.79 -12.34 10.15
CA PRO A 76 9.94 -11.58 8.91
C PRO A 76 9.50 -12.40 7.68
N GLY A 77 8.76 -11.76 6.76
CA GLY A 77 8.52 -12.21 5.39
C GLY A 77 7.80 -13.56 5.15
N LYS A 78 7.35 -14.28 6.19
CA LYS A 78 6.61 -15.54 6.01
C LYS A 78 5.14 -15.28 5.78
N ILE A 79 4.58 -15.98 4.80
CA ILE A 79 3.15 -15.90 4.47
C ILE A 79 2.66 -17.25 3.93
N ARG A 80 1.39 -17.57 4.12
CA ARG A 80 0.73 -18.76 3.59
C ARG A 80 -0.69 -18.43 3.18
N PHE A 81 -1.03 -18.71 1.93
CA PHE A 81 -2.40 -18.75 1.44
C PHE A 81 -2.79 -20.21 1.27
N GLN A 82 -3.62 -20.70 2.18
CA GLN A 82 -4.22 -22.02 2.10
C GLN A 82 -5.60 -21.89 1.46
N TYR A 83 -5.75 -22.35 0.22
CA TYR A 83 -7.03 -22.30 -0.48
C TYR A 83 -8.05 -23.29 0.10
N GLN A 84 -9.33 -23.06 -0.19
CA GLN A 84 -10.44 -23.83 0.35
C GLN A 84 -10.38 -25.32 -0.06
N LYS A 85 -11.13 -26.16 0.66
CA LYS A 85 -11.26 -27.58 0.34
C LYS A 85 -11.72 -27.76 -1.12
N GLY A 86 -11.08 -28.68 -1.84
CA GLY A 86 -11.34 -28.93 -3.26
C GLY A 86 -10.49 -28.07 -4.20
N VAL A 87 -9.73 -27.10 -3.69
CA VAL A 87 -8.74 -26.33 -4.46
C VAL A 87 -7.35 -26.74 -3.96
N PRO A 88 -6.68 -27.69 -4.64
CA PRO A 88 -5.40 -28.25 -4.20
C PRO A 88 -4.22 -27.31 -4.53
N MET A 89 -4.37 -26.03 -4.23
CA MET A 89 -3.37 -24.99 -4.44
C MET A 89 -2.89 -24.41 -3.11
N LEU A 90 -1.63 -24.01 -3.06
CA LEU A 90 -0.98 -23.43 -1.89
C LEU A 90 0.03 -22.37 -2.34
N ILE A 91 0.02 -21.19 -1.71
CA ILE A 91 1.10 -20.22 -1.87
C ILE A 91 1.79 -20.04 -0.52
N VAL A 92 3.11 -20.18 -0.47
CA VAL A 92 3.92 -19.99 0.74
C VAL A 92 5.10 -19.07 0.46
N GLY A 93 5.27 -18.06 1.30
CA GLY A 93 6.49 -17.26 1.39
C GLY A 93 7.32 -17.66 2.61
N ASP A 94 8.64 -17.73 2.42
CA ASP A 94 9.61 -18.06 3.47
C ASP A 94 10.48 -16.86 3.90
N GLY A 95 10.15 -15.66 3.43
CA GLY A 95 10.92 -14.43 3.60
C GLY A 95 11.96 -14.17 2.53
N SER A 96 12.36 -15.18 1.75
CA SER A 96 13.25 -15.03 0.60
C SER A 96 12.50 -15.12 -0.73
N ALA A 97 11.57 -16.06 -0.83
CA ALA A 97 10.86 -16.39 -2.04
C ALA A 97 9.39 -16.71 -1.74
N LEU A 98 8.55 -16.46 -2.74
CA LEU A 98 7.20 -17.01 -2.82
C LEU A 98 7.25 -18.29 -3.65
N THR A 99 6.55 -19.31 -3.16
CA THR A 99 6.40 -20.60 -3.82
C THR A 99 4.92 -20.88 -3.99
N MET A 100 4.46 -21.00 -5.22
CA MET A 100 3.14 -21.47 -5.57
C MET A 100 3.21 -22.96 -5.91
N ILE A 101 2.35 -23.74 -5.26
CA ILE A 101 2.25 -25.18 -5.42
C ILE A 101 0.84 -25.51 -5.88
N ASP A 102 0.76 -26.21 -7.00
CA ASP A 102 -0.45 -26.88 -7.48
C ASP A 102 -0.24 -28.39 -7.30
N TYR A 103 -0.98 -28.97 -6.36
CA TYR A 103 -0.89 -30.40 -6.04
C TYR A 103 -1.66 -31.28 -7.03
N GLU A 104 -2.61 -30.73 -7.79
CA GLU A 104 -3.39 -31.48 -8.79
C GLU A 104 -2.50 -31.88 -9.95
N VAL A 105 -1.78 -30.90 -10.50
CA VAL A 105 -0.86 -31.12 -11.63
C VAL A 105 0.60 -31.28 -11.20
N LYS A 106 0.86 -31.33 -9.89
CA LYS A 106 2.20 -31.48 -9.29
C LYS A 106 3.19 -30.40 -9.77
N GLN A 107 2.72 -29.17 -9.91
CA GLN A 107 3.54 -28.05 -10.34
C GLN A 107 4.00 -27.22 -9.15
N VAL A 108 5.26 -26.77 -9.22
CA VAL A 108 5.87 -25.89 -8.23
C VAL A 108 6.55 -24.75 -8.98
N GLN A 109 6.13 -23.53 -8.69
CA GLN A 109 6.72 -22.30 -9.20
C GLN A 109 7.27 -21.50 -8.03
N ARG A 110 8.51 -21.02 -8.15
CA ARG A 110 9.19 -20.28 -7.08
C ARG A 110 9.86 -19.04 -7.65
N TRP A 111 9.65 -17.90 -7.02
CA TRP A 111 10.25 -16.63 -7.40
C TRP A 111 10.66 -15.82 -6.16
N PRO A 112 11.71 -14.98 -6.24
CA PRO A 112 12.09 -14.11 -5.13
C PRO A 112 10.92 -13.23 -4.72
N VAL A 113 10.68 -13.06 -3.41
CA VAL A 113 9.54 -12.27 -2.90
C VAL A 113 9.61 -10.82 -3.37
N LYS A 114 10.84 -10.29 -3.46
CA LYS A 114 11.15 -8.94 -3.96
C LYS A 114 10.78 -8.73 -5.43
N ASN A 115 10.56 -9.81 -6.20
CA ASN A 115 10.16 -9.76 -7.60
C ASN A 115 8.63 -9.77 -7.78
N SER A 116 7.86 -9.49 -6.72
CA SER A 116 6.40 -9.53 -6.76
C SER A 116 5.79 -8.28 -6.13
N PRO A 117 4.54 -7.91 -6.50
CA PRO A 117 3.84 -6.80 -5.85
C PRO A 117 3.68 -7.02 -4.33
N LEU A 118 3.51 -8.28 -3.92
CA LEU A 118 3.32 -8.67 -2.52
C LEU A 118 4.55 -8.39 -1.64
N GLY A 119 5.73 -8.17 -2.24
CA GLY A 119 6.95 -7.83 -1.52
C GLY A 119 6.78 -6.61 -0.60
N ALA A 120 5.99 -5.61 -1.00
CA ALA A 120 5.74 -4.42 -0.18
C ALA A 120 4.96 -4.70 1.11
N LEU A 121 4.14 -5.75 1.14
CA LEU A 121 3.42 -6.19 2.34
C LEU A 121 4.33 -6.97 3.30
N LEU A 122 5.30 -7.70 2.74
CA LEU A 122 6.13 -8.68 3.44
C LEU A 122 7.45 -8.10 3.97
N ASP A 123 7.88 -6.97 3.41
CA ASP A 123 9.05 -6.19 3.86
C ASP A 123 8.59 -4.90 4.56
N PRO A 124 8.40 -4.94 5.89
CA PRO A 124 7.95 -3.78 6.65
C PRO A 124 9.04 -2.73 6.87
N ASP A 125 10.28 -2.98 6.47
CA ASP A 125 11.39 -2.04 6.63
C ASP A 125 11.65 -1.23 5.35
N ARG A 126 10.99 -1.61 4.26
CA ARG A 126 10.94 -0.82 3.04
C ARG A 126 10.34 0.55 3.34
N ASP A 127 11.11 1.59 3.01
CA ASP A 127 10.70 2.98 3.14
C ASP A 127 9.58 3.30 2.13
N LEU A 128 8.33 3.31 2.61
CA LEU A 128 7.17 3.59 1.78
C LEU A 128 7.20 5.00 1.19
N SER A 129 7.90 5.97 1.78
CA SER A 129 7.94 7.35 1.22
C SER A 129 8.57 7.42 -0.18
N LYS A 130 9.39 6.41 -0.54
CA LYS A 130 10.08 6.34 -1.84
C LYS A 130 9.29 5.65 -2.94
N TYR A 131 8.33 4.81 -2.57
CA TYR A 131 7.66 3.88 -3.49
C TYR A 131 6.14 3.90 -3.38
N ALA A 132 5.59 4.56 -2.35
CA ALA A 132 4.17 4.56 -2.08
C ALA A 132 3.55 5.94 -2.30
N LYS A 133 2.32 5.93 -2.80
CA LYS A 133 1.45 7.11 -2.89
C LYS A 133 0.13 6.82 -2.21
N VAL A 134 -0.40 7.82 -1.53
CA VAL A 134 -1.75 7.78 -0.98
C VAL A 134 -2.73 8.08 -2.10
N LEU A 135 -3.70 7.20 -2.29
CA LEU A 135 -4.77 7.40 -3.26
C LEU A 135 -5.96 8.08 -2.57
N PRO A 136 -6.63 9.05 -3.21
CA PRO A 136 -7.87 9.63 -2.71
C PRO A 136 -8.94 8.55 -2.51
N THR A 137 -9.76 8.73 -1.49
CA THR A 137 -10.90 7.88 -1.18
C THR A 137 -12.10 8.77 -0.88
N ASP A 138 -13.31 8.28 -1.18
CA ASP A 138 -14.54 9.03 -0.93
C ASP A 138 -14.96 9.03 0.55
N SER A 139 -14.21 8.33 1.41
CA SER A 139 -14.49 8.17 2.84
C SER A 139 -13.24 8.43 3.67
N SER A 140 -13.36 9.28 4.69
CA SER A 140 -12.29 9.61 5.65
C SER A 140 -11.83 8.41 6.51
N ASP A 141 -12.64 7.36 6.56
CA ASP A 141 -12.36 6.13 7.33
C ASP A 141 -11.61 5.09 6.52
N VAL A 142 -11.50 5.30 5.19
CA VAL A 142 -10.80 4.41 4.26
C VAL A 142 -9.51 5.08 3.82
N LEU A 143 -8.40 4.36 3.96
CA LEU A 143 -7.09 4.79 3.45
C LEU A 143 -6.68 3.83 2.34
N SER A 144 -6.22 4.37 1.21
CA SER A 144 -5.73 3.58 0.08
C SER A 144 -4.28 3.97 -0.20
N VAL A 145 -3.39 2.99 -0.22
CA VAL A 145 -1.95 3.20 -0.46
C VAL A 145 -1.52 2.30 -1.60
N GLU A 146 -1.08 2.91 -2.69
CA GLU A 146 -0.47 2.21 -3.82
C GLU A 146 1.04 2.22 -3.65
N VAL A 147 1.65 1.04 -3.77
CA VAL A 147 3.11 0.86 -3.77
C VAL A 147 3.54 0.38 -5.14
N HIS A 148 4.48 1.10 -5.74
CA HIS A 148 5.07 0.84 -7.04
C HIS A 148 6.56 1.19 -7.00
N ASP A 149 7.41 0.30 -7.52
CA ASP A 149 8.84 0.57 -7.63
C ASP A 149 9.17 1.14 -9.02
N PRO A 150 9.43 2.45 -9.16
CA PRO A 150 9.70 3.04 -10.47
C PRO A 150 11.03 2.56 -11.06
N LYS A 151 11.94 2.02 -10.23
CA LYS A 151 13.19 1.41 -10.73
C LYS A 151 12.98 -0.01 -11.20
N ARG A 152 11.93 -0.68 -10.71
CA ARG A 152 11.61 -2.08 -10.99
C ARG A 152 10.13 -2.22 -11.41
N PRO A 153 9.68 -1.55 -12.48
CA PRO A 153 8.28 -1.58 -12.91
C PRO A 153 7.82 -3.00 -13.29
N GLU A 154 8.74 -3.90 -13.64
CA GLU A 154 8.46 -5.30 -13.96
C GLU A 154 7.96 -6.12 -12.76
N TYR A 155 8.01 -5.57 -11.54
CA TYR A 155 7.44 -6.19 -10.35
C TYR A 155 5.97 -5.84 -10.13
N GLY A 156 5.43 -4.91 -10.93
CA GLY A 156 4.04 -4.51 -10.85
C GLY A 156 3.73 -3.56 -9.68
N THR A 157 2.47 -3.56 -9.26
CA THR A 157 1.91 -2.59 -8.31
C THR A 157 1.00 -3.29 -7.32
N ILE A 158 1.01 -2.83 -6.06
CA ILE A 158 0.06 -3.27 -5.03
C ILE A 158 -0.66 -2.07 -4.44
N THR A 159 -1.99 -2.10 -4.44
CA THR A 159 -2.84 -1.10 -3.78
C THR A 159 -3.47 -1.73 -2.54
N MET A 160 -3.00 -1.33 -1.37
CA MET A 160 -3.52 -1.78 -0.07
C MET A 160 -4.65 -0.85 0.37
N VAL A 161 -5.74 -1.42 0.88
CA VAL A 161 -6.86 -0.67 1.42
C VAL A 161 -7.00 -0.96 2.90
N PHE A 162 -6.90 0.09 3.71
CA PHE A 162 -7.05 0.07 5.14
C PHE A 162 -8.35 0.75 5.57
N ILE A 163 -8.87 0.34 6.72
CA ILE A 163 -9.92 1.04 7.44
C ILE A 163 -9.44 1.41 8.84
N ARG A 164 -9.95 2.50 9.40
CA ARG A 164 -9.67 2.89 10.79
C ARG A 164 -10.28 1.86 11.75
N ASP A 165 -9.46 1.39 12.68
CA ASP A 165 -9.85 0.41 13.69
C ASP A 165 -8.91 0.48 14.90
N ALA A 166 -9.41 1.04 16.01
CA ALA A 166 -8.63 1.23 17.22
C ALA A 166 -8.16 -0.09 17.87
N ALA A 167 -8.81 -1.22 17.57
CA ALA A 167 -8.40 -2.54 18.08
C ALA A 167 -7.30 -3.18 17.24
N ALA A 168 -7.02 -2.64 16.04
CA ALA A 168 -5.99 -3.17 15.15
C ALA A 168 -4.65 -2.45 15.35
N PRO A 169 -3.51 -3.08 14.96
CA PRO A 169 -2.19 -2.49 15.13
C PRO A 169 -2.09 -1.10 14.47
N ALA A 170 -1.56 -0.13 15.22
CA ALA A 170 -1.49 1.28 14.84
C ALA A 170 -2.82 1.94 14.43
N GLY A 171 -3.96 1.42 14.91
CA GLY A 171 -5.28 2.00 14.65
C GLY A 171 -5.82 1.75 13.24
N LEU A 172 -5.23 0.81 12.50
CA LEU A 172 -5.60 0.48 11.12
C LEU A 172 -5.81 -1.01 10.95
N ARG A 173 -6.81 -1.41 10.18
CA ARG A 173 -7.03 -2.79 9.73
C ARG A 173 -6.87 -2.87 8.22
N LEU A 174 -6.02 -3.77 7.74
CA LEU A 174 -5.90 -4.07 6.32
C LEU A 174 -7.16 -4.80 5.83
N ARG A 175 -8.01 -4.12 5.07
CA ARG A 175 -9.21 -4.74 4.48
C ARG A 175 -8.85 -5.71 3.37
N GLY A 176 -7.76 -5.44 2.65
CA GLY A 176 -7.35 -6.22 1.50
C GLY A 176 -6.42 -5.44 0.59
N TRP A 177 -6.09 -6.02 -0.55
CA TRP A 177 -5.27 -5.35 -1.56
C TRP A 177 -5.64 -5.78 -2.97
N VAL A 178 -5.23 -4.98 -3.95
CA VAL A 178 -5.23 -5.31 -5.37
C VAL A 178 -3.79 -5.35 -5.84
N ALA A 179 -3.36 -6.46 -6.42
CA ALA A 179 -2.08 -6.62 -7.08
C ALA A 179 -2.27 -6.60 -8.60
N LEU A 180 -1.35 -5.92 -9.28
CA LEU A 180 -1.16 -5.95 -10.73
C LEU A 180 0.27 -6.43 -10.97
N ASP A 181 0.47 -7.55 -11.66
CA ASP A 181 1.81 -8.03 -12.02
C ASP A 181 2.33 -7.38 -13.31
N SER A 182 3.55 -7.71 -13.75
CA SER A 182 4.13 -7.20 -15.01
C SER A 182 3.41 -7.63 -16.28
N GLN A 183 2.57 -8.66 -16.19
CA GLN A 183 1.73 -9.14 -17.29
C GLN A 183 0.34 -8.49 -17.23
N ASN A 184 0.14 -7.49 -16.36
CA ASN A 184 -1.11 -6.81 -16.10
C ASN A 184 -2.22 -7.75 -15.60
N ASN A 185 -1.85 -8.89 -15.00
CA ASN A 185 -2.81 -9.74 -14.31
C ASN A 185 -3.22 -9.08 -13.01
N ARG A 186 -4.53 -8.85 -12.88
CA ARG A 186 -5.13 -8.27 -11.68
C ARG A 186 -5.57 -9.37 -10.73
N THR A 187 -5.18 -9.26 -9.47
CA THR A 187 -5.67 -10.11 -8.38
C THR A 187 -6.11 -9.24 -7.22
N ARG A 188 -7.35 -9.40 -6.77
CA ARG A 188 -7.87 -8.75 -5.57
C ARG A 188 -7.93 -9.76 -4.44
N ILE A 189 -7.44 -9.38 -3.28
CA ILE A 189 -7.59 -10.12 -2.02
C ILE A 189 -8.42 -9.26 -1.07
N ASP A 190 -9.51 -9.81 -0.56
CA ASP A 190 -10.29 -9.25 0.55
C ASP A 190 -10.08 -10.12 1.80
N LEU A 191 -9.86 -9.49 2.96
CA LEU A 191 -9.58 -10.16 4.23
C LEU A 191 -10.73 -9.99 5.22
N SER A 192 -11.00 -11.05 5.99
CA SER A 192 -11.95 -11.04 7.11
C SER A 192 -11.39 -11.84 8.30
N ASN A 193 -12.05 -11.72 9.46
CA ASN A 193 -11.73 -12.50 10.67
C ASN A 193 -10.26 -12.43 11.08
N GLN A 194 -9.66 -11.25 10.91
CA GLN A 194 -8.25 -11.00 11.21
C GLN A 194 -7.99 -11.12 12.71
N LYS A 195 -6.97 -11.90 13.07
CA LYS A 195 -6.41 -11.98 14.42
C LYS A 195 -4.95 -11.60 14.35
N PHE A 196 -4.60 -10.51 15.02
CA PHE A 196 -3.24 -9.96 15.01
C PHE A 196 -2.42 -10.49 16.18
N ASN A 197 -1.11 -10.63 15.96
CA ASN A 197 -0.12 -10.93 16.98
C ASN A 197 -0.40 -12.21 17.79
N VAL A 198 -1.12 -13.17 17.18
CA VAL A 198 -1.36 -14.50 17.74
C VAL A 198 -0.16 -15.41 17.54
N ALA A 199 -0.01 -16.43 18.38
CA ALA A 199 1.07 -17.41 18.23
C ALA A 199 0.92 -18.18 16.90
N VAL A 200 1.97 -18.15 16.08
CA VAL A 200 2.07 -18.90 14.82
C VAL A 200 3.38 -19.69 14.81
N ALA A 201 3.26 -21.01 14.77
CA ALA A 201 4.41 -21.91 14.70
C ALA A 201 5.08 -21.84 13.32
N ASP A 202 6.41 -22.00 13.28
CA ASP A 202 7.15 -22.02 12.01
C ASP A 202 6.79 -23.22 11.12
N SER A 203 6.26 -24.29 11.72
CA SER A 203 5.72 -25.45 11.00
C SER A 203 4.53 -25.10 10.11
N ALA A 204 3.80 -24.00 10.39
CA ALA A 204 2.66 -23.56 9.57
C ALA A 204 3.09 -23.24 8.12
N PHE A 205 4.35 -22.86 7.91
CA PHE A 205 4.90 -22.49 6.60
C PHE A 205 5.59 -23.67 5.90
N ARG A 206 5.54 -24.88 6.48
CA ARG A 206 6.06 -26.08 5.80
C ARG A 206 5.06 -26.57 4.76
N TRP A 207 5.59 -27.18 3.71
CA TRP A 207 4.83 -27.79 2.62
C TRP A 207 5.62 -28.99 2.07
N THR A 208 4.93 -29.86 1.35
CA THR A 208 5.52 -31.07 0.78
C THR A 208 5.62 -30.91 -0.73
N ASP A 209 6.78 -31.17 -1.32
CA ASP A 209 6.95 -31.11 -2.76
C ASP A 209 6.15 -32.23 -3.45
N PRO A 210 5.16 -31.91 -4.32
CA PRO A 210 4.36 -32.91 -5.01
C PRO A 210 5.07 -33.56 -6.20
N ARG A 211 6.22 -33.00 -6.63
CA ARG A 211 6.95 -33.50 -7.79
C ARG A 211 7.61 -34.85 -7.46
N PRO A 212 7.74 -35.76 -8.44
CA PRO A 212 8.45 -37.01 -8.24
C PRO A 212 9.88 -36.74 -7.76
N LYS A 213 10.31 -37.42 -6.70
CA LYS A 213 11.73 -37.43 -6.33
C LYS A 213 12.50 -37.99 -7.52
N LYS A 214 13.40 -37.20 -8.11
CA LYS A 214 14.37 -37.75 -9.06
C LYS A 214 15.16 -38.82 -8.29
N ARG A 215 14.93 -40.11 -8.61
CA ARG A 215 15.85 -41.17 -8.17
C ARG A 215 17.18 -40.83 -8.83
N GLY A 216 18.15 -40.38 -8.03
CA GLY A 216 19.49 -40.12 -8.52
C GLY A 216 19.99 -41.34 -9.28
N GLY A 217 20.41 -41.13 -10.53
CA GLY A 217 21.22 -42.10 -11.23
C GLY A 217 22.46 -42.36 -10.37
N ARG A 218 22.74 -43.65 -10.16
CA ARG A 218 24.01 -44.11 -9.59
C ARG A 218 25.17 -43.65 -10.46
#